data_AF-A0A6J4QYV6-F1
#
_entry.id   AF-A0A6J4QYV6-F1
#
_cell.length_a   1.000
_cell.length_b   1.000
_cell.length_c   1.000
_cell.angle_alpha   90.00
_cell.angle_beta   90.00
_cell.angle_gamma   90.00
#
_symmetry.space_group_name_H-M   'P 1'
#
loop_
_entity.id
_entity.type
_entity.pdbx_description
1 polymer ?
#
loop_
_entity_poly.entity_id
_entity_poly.type
_entity_poly.pdbx_seq_one_letter_code
_entity_poly.pdbx_strand_id
1 'polypeptide(L)'
;MGGTLKNEAKILAYSPGRYPILVVELPSGELRTFYYETGYDSEQTKPVTEDWMRENAIGRHSFVEIPPREVPISALRDYVRRELLEES
;
A
#
# COMPACT_ATOMS: atom_id res chain seq x y z
N MET A 1 16.49 -9.05 -22.68
CA MET A 1 15.37 -9.30 -21.76
C MET A 1 15.33 -8.14 -20.79
N GLY A 2 14.46 -7.15 -21.01
CA GLY A 2 14.50 -5.88 -20.28
C GLY A 2 13.14 -5.49 -19.73
N GLY A 3 13.09 -5.24 -18.42
CA GLY A 3 12.19 -4.28 -17.79
C GLY A 3 10.78 -4.75 -17.45
N THR A 4 10.64 -5.64 -16.48
CA THR A 4 9.36 -5.87 -15.77
C THR A 4 9.14 -4.84 -14.64
N LEU A 5 9.75 -3.66 -14.72
CA LEU A 5 9.70 -2.59 -13.69
C LEU A 5 8.44 -1.71 -13.78
N LYS A 6 7.50 -1.99 -14.69
CA LYS A 6 6.48 -1.00 -15.04
C LYS A 6 5.29 -0.89 -14.08
N ASN A 7 5.15 -1.76 -13.09
CA ASN A 7 3.98 -1.73 -12.21
C ASN A 7 4.26 -2.24 -10.79
N GLU A 8 5.44 -1.88 -10.26
CA GLU A 8 5.80 -2.14 -8.87
C GLU A 8 5.43 -0.93 -8.02
N ALA A 9 4.77 -1.17 -6.90
CA ALA A 9 4.43 -0.16 -5.92
C ALA A 9 5.25 -0.39 -4.66
N LYS A 10 5.72 0.69 -4.05
CA LYS A 10 6.49 0.63 -2.82
C LYS A 10 5.56 0.91 -1.65
N ILE A 11 5.28 -0.11 -0.86
CA ILE A 11 4.40 -0.03 0.30
C ILE A 11 5.16 0.70 1.41
N LEU A 12 4.56 1.76 1.95
CA LEU A 12 5.14 2.59 3.01
C LEU A 12 4.43 2.38 4.34
N ALA A 13 3.11 2.20 4.32
CA ALA A 13 2.31 1.99 5.51
C ALA A 13 1.05 1.18 5.21
N TYR A 14 0.43 0.63 6.24
CA TYR A 14 -0.87 -0.05 6.12
C TYR A 14 -1.77 0.23 7.31
N SER A 15 -3.09 0.21 7.12
CA SER A 15 -4.04 0.26 8.23
C SER A 15 -4.20 -1.12 8.86
N PRO A 16 -4.02 -1.29 10.18
CA PRO A 16 -4.19 -2.58 10.83
C PRO A 16 -5.67 -3.00 10.88
N GLY A 17 -5.92 -4.30 10.95
CA GLY A 17 -7.26 -4.87 11.09
C GLY A 17 -7.67 -5.74 9.91
N ARG A 18 -8.96 -6.11 9.86
CA ARG A 18 -9.50 -7.11 8.92
C ARG A 18 -9.51 -6.67 7.46
N TYR A 19 -9.52 -5.36 7.21
CA TYR A 19 -9.63 -4.76 5.88
C TYR A 19 -8.52 -3.72 5.68
N PRO A 20 -7.26 -4.17 5.57
CA PRO A 20 -6.12 -3.26 5.59
C PRO A 20 -6.08 -2.40 4.33
N ILE A 21 -5.89 -1.10 4.53
CA ILE A 21 -5.65 -0.12 3.46
C ILE A 21 -4.15 0.04 3.33
N LEU A 22 -3.60 0.01 2.12
CA LEU A 22 -2.18 0.23 1.88
C LEU A 22 -1.93 1.67 1.45
N VAL A 23 -0.86 2.28 1.96
CA VAL A 23 -0.29 3.52 1.44
C VAL A 23 0.96 3.12 0.66
N VAL A 24 0.99 3.48 -0.62
CA VAL A 24 2.09 3.12 -1.51
C VAL A 24 2.60 4.31 -2.28
N GLU A 25 3.87 4.28 -2.63
CA GLU A 25 4.52 5.15 -3.60
C GLU A 25 4.57 4.42 -4.94
N LEU A 26 4.00 5.04 -5.98
CA LEU A 26 4.06 4.56 -7.36
C LEU A 26 5.42 4.89 -7.99
N PRO A 27 5.80 4.26 -9.13
CA PRO A 27 7.05 4.59 -9.84
C PRO A 27 7.14 6.05 -10.29
N SER A 28 6.01 6.74 -10.41
CA SER A 28 5.95 8.18 -10.69
C SER A 28 6.34 9.06 -9.50
N GLY A 29 6.51 8.48 -8.30
CA GLY A 29 6.67 9.19 -7.03
C GLY A 29 5.34 9.63 -6.41
N GLU A 30 4.21 9.31 -7.03
CA GLU A 30 2.89 9.63 -6.47
C GLU A 30 2.55 8.71 -5.30
N LEU A 31 2.12 9.30 -4.18
CA LEU A 31 1.57 8.58 -3.06
C LEU A 31 0.08 8.31 -3.25
N ARG A 32 -0.31 7.04 -3.12
CA ARG A 32 -1.71 6.61 -3.24
C ARG A 32 -2.10 5.62 -2.17
N THR A 33 -3.40 5.59 -1.90
CA THR A 33 -4.03 4.58 -1.05
C THR A 33 -4.73 3.53 -1.90
N PHE A 34 -4.49 2.27 -1.54
CA PHE A 34 -5.13 1.10 -2.12
C PHE A 34 -6.01 0.41 -1.08
N TYR A 35 -7.21 0.01 -1.48
CA TYR A 35 -8.25 -0.46 -0.57
C TYR A 35 -8.47 -1.98 -0.67
N TYR A 36 -8.71 -2.63 0.46
CA TYR A 36 -9.06 -4.06 0.48
C TYR A 36 -10.35 -4.35 -0.30
N GLU A 37 -11.36 -3.48 -0.19
CA GLU A 37 -12.68 -3.65 -0.82
C GLU A 37 -12.62 -3.69 -2.35
N THR A 38 -11.66 -2.99 -2.93
CA THR A 38 -11.41 -2.98 -4.39
C THR A 38 -10.46 -4.09 -4.82
N GLY A 39 -9.96 -4.90 -3.88
CA GLY A 39 -8.94 -5.90 -4.14
C GLY A 39 -7.57 -5.31 -4.46
N TYR A 40 -7.30 -4.08 -4.00
CA TYR A 40 -6.08 -3.31 -4.33
C TYR A 40 -5.96 -2.99 -5.82
N ASP A 41 -7.08 -2.69 -6.46
CA ASP A 41 -7.14 -2.24 -7.84
C ASP A 41 -6.50 -0.85 -8.01
N SER A 42 -5.58 -0.70 -8.99
CA SER A 42 -4.83 0.55 -9.23
C SER A 42 -5.68 1.69 -9.80
N GLU A 43 -6.79 1.37 -10.48
CA GLU A 43 -7.72 2.36 -11.04
C GLU A 43 -8.64 2.92 -9.94
N GLN A 44 -8.86 2.16 -8.87
CA GLN A 44 -9.68 2.55 -7.72
C GLN A 44 -8.84 2.99 -6.52
N THR A 45 -7.87 3.87 -6.77
CA THR A 45 -6.97 4.44 -5.76
C THR A 45 -7.34 5.88 -5.42
N LYS A 46 -6.93 6.36 -4.23
CA LYS A 46 -7.01 7.79 -3.89
C LYS A 46 -5.62 8.39 -3.66
N PRO A 47 -5.29 9.54 -4.26
CA PRO A 47 -4.03 10.23 -4.00
C PRO A 47 -4.00 10.72 -2.55
N VAL A 48 -2.81 10.68 -1.95
CA VAL A 48 -2.54 11.25 -0.63
C VAL A 48 -1.27 12.07 -0.67
N THR A 49 -1.09 12.97 0.29
CA THR A 49 0.12 13.78 0.43
C THR A 49 1.05 13.18 1.49
N GLU A 50 2.32 13.57 1.46
CA GLU A 50 3.28 13.23 2.52
C GLU A 50 2.82 13.75 3.89
N ASP A 51 2.20 14.92 3.92
CA ASP A 51 1.63 15.52 5.14
C ASP A 51 0.49 14.66 5.70
N TRP A 52 -0.44 14.21 4.83
CA TRP A 52 -1.48 13.27 5.22
C TRP A 52 -0.89 11.98 5.79
N MET A 53 0.18 11.47 5.18
CA MET A 53 0.87 10.27 5.67
C MET A 53 1.44 10.51 7.06
N ARG A 54 2.13 11.62 7.31
CA ARG A 54 2.63 11.95 8.66
C ARG A 54 1.49 12.07 9.68
N GLU A 55 0.41 12.76 9.34
CA GLU A 55 -0.71 12.93 10.28
C GLU A 55 -1.44 11.60 10.59
N ASN A 56 -1.56 10.69 9.61
CA ASN A 56 -2.36 9.47 9.75
C ASN A 56 -1.54 8.23 10.12
N ALA A 57 -0.30 8.12 9.66
CA ALA A 57 0.63 7.04 10.01
C ALA A 57 1.38 7.32 11.32
N ILE A 58 1.74 8.58 11.60
CA ILE A 58 2.49 8.94 12.81
C ILE A 58 1.56 9.55 13.87
N GLY A 59 0.59 10.38 13.46
CA GLY A 59 -0.16 11.23 14.39
C GLY A 59 -1.44 10.64 15.00
N ARG A 60 -2.09 9.66 14.36
CA ARG A 60 -3.48 9.27 14.71
C ARG A 60 -3.79 7.77 14.79
N HIS A 61 -2.77 6.92 14.96
CA HIS A 61 -2.90 5.47 15.23
C HIS A 61 -3.71 4.63 14.21
N SER A 62 -4.06 5.17 13.04
CA SER A 62 -4.87 4.45 12.05
C SER A 62 -4.03 3.65 11.04
N PHE A 63 -2.73 3.93 10.93
CA PHE A 63 -1.81 3.25 10.01
C PHE A 63 -0.47 2.91 10.70
N VAL A 64 0.14 1.81 10.30
CA VAL A 64 1.44 1.30 10.75
C VAL A 64 2.44 1.53 9.61
N GLU A 65 3.46 2.34 9.87
CA GLU A 65 4.59 2.53 8.96
C GLU A 65 5.48 1.27 8.95
N ILE A 66 5.93 0.86 7.77
CA ILE A 66 6.81 -0.29 7.58
C ILE A 66 8.06 0.10 6.79
N PRO A 67 9.16 -0.65 6.91
CA PRO A 67 10.28 -0.51 5.99
C PRO A 67 9.77 -0.60 4.54
N PRO A 68 10.14 0.34 3.66
CA PRO A 68 9.57 0.38 2.32
C PRO A 68 9.79 -0.92 1.57
N ARG A 69 8.70 -1.49 1.04
CA ARG A 69 8.74 -2.79 0.37
C ARG A 69 8.16 -2.69 -1.03
N GLU A 70 8.99 -3.01 -2.02
CA GLU A 70 8.61 -3.02 -3.42
C GLU A 70 7.86 -4.32 -3.73
N VAL A 71 6.63 -4.18 -4.21
CA VAL A 71 5.75 -5.31 -4.54
C VAL A 71 5.04 -5.00 -5.86
N PRO A 72 4.94 -5.96 -6.79
CA PRO A 72 4.09 -5.79 -7.96
C PRO A 72 2.66 -5.45 -7.55
N ILE A 73 2.02 -4.48 -8.21
CA ILE A 73 0.64 -4.07 -7.90
C ILE A 73 -0.30 -5.28 -7.95
N SER A 74 -0.12 -6.16 -8.94
CA SER A 74 -0.89 -7.40 -9.08
C SER A 74 -0.73 -8.38 -7.92
N ALA A 75 0.34 -8.27 -7.14
CA ALA A 75 0.66 -9.12 -6.00
C ALA A 75 0.30 -8.49 -4.65
N LEU A 76 -0.19 -7.24 -4.61
CA LEU A 76 -0.53 -6.55 -3.35
C LEU A 76 -1.56 -7.32 -2.53
N ARG A 77 -2.56 -7.92 -3.19
CA ARG A 77 -3.58 -8.74 -2.52
C ARG A 77 -2.98 -9.98 -1.85
N ASP A 78 -2.10 -10.69 -2.55
CA ASP A 78 -1.40 -11.86 -2.01
C ASP A 78 -0.46 -11.46 -0.87
N TYR A 79 0.25 -10.33 -1.01
CA TYR A 79 1.11 -9.77 0.02
C TYR A 79 0.33 -9.53 1.31
N VAL A 80 -0.80 -8.82 1.23
CA VAL A 80 -1.63 -8.51 2.40
C VAL A 80 -2.11 -9.78 3.09
N ARG A 81 -2.58 -10.77 2.32
CA ARG A 81 -3.09 -12.03 2.89
C ARG A 81 -2.02 -12.80 3.66
N ARG A 82 -0.80 -12.86 3.11
CA ARG A 82 0.31 -13.63 3.69
C ARG A 82 0.98 -12.90 4.85
N GLU A 83 1.23 -11.61 4.68
CA GLU A 83 2.11 -10.85 5.58
C GLU A 83 1.33 -10.02 6.61
N LEU A 84 0.12 -9.57 6.30
CA LEU A 84 -0.63 -8.64 7.17
C LEU A 84 -1.86 -9.27 7.84
N LEU A 85 -2.50 -10.25 7.19
CA LEU A 85 -3.76 -10.83 7.69
C LEU A 85 -3.60 -12.16 8.43
N GLU A 86 -2.41 -12.78 8.46
CA GLU A 86 -2.16 -14.12 9.03
C GLU A 86 -3.40 -15.01 8.92
N GLU A 87 -3.86 -15.32 7.71
CA GLU A 87 -4.89 -16.35 7.53
C GLU A 87 -4.25 -17.71 7.87
N SER A 88 -4.27 -18.07 9.17
CA SER A 88 -4.07 -19.44 9.67
C SER A 88 -5.32 -20.30 9.45
#